data_AF-A0A7R6WNR5-F1
#
_entry.id   AF-A0A7R6WNR5-F1
#
_cell.length_a   1.000
_cell.length_b   1.000
_cell.length_c   1.000
_cell.angle_alpha   90.00
_cell.angle_beta   90.00
_cell.angle_gamma   90.00
#
_symmetry.space_group_name_H-M   'P 1'
#
loop_
_entity.id
_entity.type
_entity.pdbx_description
1 polymer ?
#
loop_
_entity_poly.entity_id
_entity_poly.type
_entity_poly.pdbx_seq_one_letter_code
_entity_poly.pdbx_strand_id
1 'polypeptide(L)'
;MSNVAGSETLVLQGAGGERHTVPFAGRLRIDHGLAARQAMVAGRGIAPAHRWLVDDLLAAGLLETILTDYSLPSVPLNMLIVPERAGVARVRLLVEFLAEQIAAIPGIEKSVSKD
;
A
#
# COMPACT_ATOMS: atom_id res chain seq x y z
N MET A 1 10.32 -15.67 10.02
CA MET A 1 9.48 -16.62 9.26
C MET A 1 8.42 -15.79 8.54
N SER A 2 8.59 -15.49 7.25
CA SER A 2 7.57 -14.76 6.48
C SER A 2 6.56 -15.79 5.99
N ASN A 3 5.50 -16.01 6.77
CA ASN A 3 4.53 -17.09 6.54
C ASN A 3 3.52 -16.80 5.42
N VAL A 4 3.78 -15.82 4.55
CA VAL A 4 2.91 -15.50 3.42
C VAL A 4 3.55 -16.03 2.14
N ALA A 5 2.94 -17.05 1.53
CA ALA A 5 3.36 -17.54 0.23
C ALA A 5 3.44 -16.38 -0.78
N GLY A 6 4.55 -16.29 -1.53
CA GLY A 6 4.82 -15.19 -2.46
C GLY A 6 5.64 -14.03 -1.90
N SER A 7 6.03 -14.05 -0.62
CA SER A 7 6.90 -12.99 -0.05
C SER A 7 8.28 -12.86 -0.70
N GLU A 8 8.74 -13.88 -1.44
CA GLU A 8 10.02 -13.89 -2.17
C GLU A 8 9.89 -13.36 -3.60
N THR A 9 8.72 -12.91 -4.03
CA THR A 9 8.52 -12.39 -5.38
C THR A 9 7.83 -11.04 -5.35
N LEU A 10 8.23 -10.17 -6.28
CA LEU A 10 7.59 -8.89 -6.52
C LEU A 10 6.90 -8.93 -7.87
N VAL A 11 5.62 -8.55 -7.89
CA VAL A 11 4.87 -8.39 -9.14
C VAL A 11 4.91 -6.92 -9.55
N LEU A 12 5.30 -6.66 -10.79
CA LEU A 12 5.33 -5.34 -11.41
C LEU A 12 4.45 -5.35 -12.65
N GLN A 13 3.69 -4.28 -12.86
CA GLN A 13 2.90 -4.02 -14.05
C GLN A 13 3.57 -2.89 -14.83
N GLY A 14 4.04 -3.17 -16.04
CA GLY A 14 4.64 -2.13 -16.88
C GLY A 14 3.59 -1.35 -17.67
N ALA A 15 4.01 -0.23 -18.26
CA ALA A 15 3.13 0.72 -18.93
C ALA A 15 2.34 0.13 -20.12
N GLY A 16 2.83 -0.93 -20.76
CA GLY A 16 2.15 -1.65 -21.84
C GLY A 16 1.17 -2.74 -21.38
N GLY A 17 0.96 -2.88 -20.07
CA GLY A 17 0.12 -3.93 -19.47
C GLY A 17 0.85 -5.26 -19.26
N GLU A 18 2.14 -5.32 -19.54
CA GLU A 18 2.99 -6.47 -19.22
C GLU A 18 3.08 -6.70 -17.72
N ARG A 19 3.07 -7.97 -17.33
CA ARG A 19 3.21 -8.38 -15.93
C ARG A 19 4.52 -9.11 -15.74
N HIS A 20 5.36 -8.56 -14.88
CA HIS A 20 6.61 -9.17 -14.47
C HIS A 20 6.48 -9.74 -13.06
N THR A 21 6.96 -10.96 -12.86
CA THR A 21 7.14 -11.54 -11.53
C THR A 21 8.62 -11.78 -11.34
N VAL A 22 9.25 -11.03 -10.45
CA VAL A 22 10.70 -11.09 -10.23
C VAL A 22 11.00 -11.62 -8.82
N PRO A 23 12.10 -12.38 -8.63
CA PRO A 23 12.59 -12.71 -7.30
C PRO A 23 12.90 -11.42 -6.51
N PHE A 24 12.42 -11.36 -5.28
CA PHE A 24 12.60 -10.23 -4.36
C PHE A 24 13.08 -10.74 -3.00
N ALA A 25 14.26 -11.37 -3.01
CA ALA A 25 14.91 -11.89 -1.81
C ALA A 25 15.96 -10.88 -1.32
N GLY A 26 15.64 -10.16 -0.24
CA GLY A 26 16.53 -9.18 0.40
C GLY A 26 17.23 -9.73 1.65
N ARG A 27 18.31 -9.06 2.07
CA ARG A 27 19.03 -9.34 3.34
C ARG A 27 18.27 -8.90 4.59
N LEU A 28 17.28 -8.02 4.42
CA LEU A 28 16.45 -7.48 5.48
C LEU A 28 14.99 -7.82 5.19
N ARG A 29 14.31 -8.38 6.19
CA ARG A 29 12.89 -8.74 6.11
C ARG A 29 12.17 -8.10 7.29
N ILE A 30 11.12 -7.36 6.99
CA ILE A 30 10.34 -6.59 7.96
C ILE A 30 8.87 -6.82 7.65
N ASP A 31 8.09 -7.10 8.69
CA ASP A 31 6.63 -7.28 8.63
C ASP A 31 5.86 -6.10 9.24
N HIS A 32 6.57 -5.01 9.59
CA HIS A 32 6.00 -3.82 10.21
C HIS A 32 6.26 -2.55 9.38
N GLY A 33 5.19 -1.88 8.94
CA GLY A 33 5.28 -0.71 8.04
C GLY A 33 6.15 0.44 8.55
N LEU A 34 6.02 0.83 9.83
CA LEU A 34 6.87 1.90 10.39
C LEU A 34 8.36 1.51 10.48
N ALA A 35 8.67 0.24 10.75
CA ALA A 35 10.05 -0.23 10.75
C ALA A 35 10.61 -0.27 9.32
N ALA A 36 9.78 -0.63 8.33
CA ALA A 36 10.15 -0.56 6.92
C ALA A 36 10.45 0.88 6.47
N ARG A 37 9.62 1.86 6.88
CA ARG A 37 9.88 3.30 6.66
C ARG A 37 11.26 3.70 7.17
N GLN A 38 11.58 3.36 8.41
CA GLN A 38 12.88 3.70 9.01
C GLN A 38 14.04 2.99 8.30
N ALA A 39 13.86 1.74 7.89
CA ALA A 39 14.86 1.01 7.13
C ALA A 39 15.16 1.66 5.76
N MET A 40 14.14 2.15 5.05
CA MET A 40 14.31 2.87 3.78
C MET A 40 15.06 4.19 3.98
N VAL A 41 14.67 5.01 4.96
CA VAL A 41 15.36 6.27 5.28
C VAL A 41 16.81 6.03 5.72
N ALA A 42 17.07 4.94 6.43
CA ALA A 42 18.42 4.54 6.85
C ALA A 42 19.26 3.91 5.71
N GLY A 43 18.79 3.94 4.46
CA GLY A 43 19.53 3.45 3.29
C GLY A 43 19.75 1.94 3.27
N ARG A 44 18.84 1.14 3.85
CA ARG A 44 18.98 -0.33 3.92
C ARG A 44 18.57 -1.07 2.65
N GLY A 45 18.32 -0.35 1.56
CA GLY A 45 17.99 -0.87 0.24
C GLY A 45 16.73 -0.26 -0.33
N ILE A 46 16.11 -0.99 -1.27
CA ILE A 46 14.85 -0.63 -1.93
C ILE A 46 13.72 -1.52 -1.43
N ALA A 47 12.49 -1.01 -1.44
CA ALA A 47 11.32 -1.78 -1.05
C ALA A 47 10.07 -1.30 -1.82
N PRO A 48 9.11 -2.20 -2.12
CA PRO A 48 7.77 -1.76 -2.45
C PRO A 48 7.15 -1.08 -1.23
N ALA A 49 6.47 0.04 -1.45
CA ALA A 49 5.79 0.77 -0.39
C ALA A 49 4.43 1.28 -0.90
N HIS A 50 3.43 1.24 -0.03
CA HIS A 50 2.20 1.98 -0.30
C HIS A 50 2.49 3.47 -0.21
N ARG A 51 1.97 4.25 -1.16
CA ARG A 51 2.19 5.69 -1.18
C ARG A 51 1.69 6.37 0.09
N TRP A 52 0.52 6.01 0.62
CA TRP A 52 0.02 6.53 1.90
C TRP A 52 0.99 6.30 3.07
N LEU A 53 1.83 5.27 2.98
CA LEU A 53 2.81 4.95 4.00
C LEU A 53 4.06 5.80 3.86
N VAL A 54 4.43 6.37 2.69
CA VAL A 54 5.73 7.03 2.45
C VAL A 54 5.66 8.41 1.79
N ASP A 55 4.47 8.93 1.53
CA ASP A 55 4.26 10.19 0.78
C ASP A 55 5.00 11.38 1.41
N ASP A 56 5.02 11.49 2.74
CA ASP A 56 5.73 12.53 3.47
C ASP A 56 7.26 12.45 3.29
N LEU A 57 7.81 11.24 3.22
CA LEU A 57 9.25 11.02 3.02
C LEU A 57 9.67 11.33 1.58
N LEU A 58 8.79 11.04 0.61
CA LEU A 58 8.98 11.42 -0.79
C LEU A 58 8.92 12.94 -0.94
N ALA A 59 7.92 13.60 -0.33
CA ALA A 59 7.78 15.05 -0.35
C ALA A 59 8.98 15.76 0.30
N ALA A 60 9.56 15.18 1.35
CA ALA A 60 10.76 15.67 2.01
C ALA A 60 12.08 15.37 1.27
N GLY A 61 12.04 14.63 0.15
CA GLY A 61 13.24 14.21 -0.58
C GLY A 61 14.12 13.21 0.18
N LEU A 62 13.58 12.56 1.20
CA LEU A 62 14.27 11.51 1.97
C LEU A 62 14.19 10.14 1.28
N LEU A 63 13.22 9.96 0.38
CA LEU A 63 13.06 8.81 -0.49
C LEU A 63 12.89 9.28 -1.93
N GLU A 64 13.20 8.37 -2.86
CA GLU A 64 13.02 8.57 -4.30
C GLU A 64 12.31 7.35 -4.89
N THR A 65 11.42 7.58 -5.85
CA THR A 65 10.77 6.51 -6.61
C THR A 65 11.70 5.99 -7.69
N ILE A 66 11.83 4.67 -7.79
CA ILE A 66 12.58 3.99 -8.85
C ILE A 66 11.64 3.15 -9.71
N LEU A 67 12.11 2.71 -10.89
CA LEU A 67 11.33 1.89 -11.81
C LEU A 67 9.99 2.55 -12.19
N THR A 68 10.02 3.84 -12.52
CA THR A 68 8.83 4.68 -12.76
C THR A 68 7.96 4.25 -13.94
N ASP A 69 8.50 3.42 -14.83
CA ASP A 69 7.75 2.80 -15.94
C ASP A 69 6.92 1.58 -15.49
N TYR A 70 7.03 1.20 -14.21
CA TYR A 70 6.35 0.09 -13.58
C TYR A 70 5.52 0.54 -12.38
N SER A 71 4.41 -0.17 -12.15
CA SER A 71 3.56 -0.02 -10.98
C SER A 71 3.43 -1.34 -10.23
N LEU A 72 3.11 -1.25 -8.95
CA LEU A 72 2.73 -2.41 -8.14
C LEU A 72 1.23 -2.66 -8.33
N PRO A 73 0.76 -3.93 -8.35
CA PRO A 73 -0.66 -4.22 -8.32
C PRO A 73 -1.34 -3.52 -7.14
N SER A 74 -2.46 -2.83 -7.41
CA SER A 74 -3.26 -2.21 -6.36
C SER A 74 -3.77 -3.26 -5.37
N VAL A 75 -3.76 -2.90 -4.09
CA VAL A 75 -4.33 -3.72 -3.02
C VAL A 75 -5.62 -3.08 -2.50
N PRO A 76 -6.67 -3.85 -2.22
CA PRO A 76 -7.92 -3.30 -1.72
C PRO A 76 -7.77 -2.86 -0.26
N LEU A 77 -8.27 -1.67 0.07
CA LEU A 77 -8.50 -1.22 1.44
C LEU A 77 -9.98 -1.40 1.77
N ASN A 78 -10.28 -2.26 2.74
CA ASN A 78 -11.66 -2.58 3.13
C ASN A 78 -11.94 -2.11 4.55
N MET A 79 -13.13 -1.53 4.76
CA MET A 79 -13.65 -1.24 6.09
C MET A 79 -14.62 -2.34 6.49
N LEU A 80 -14.23 -3.16 7.47
CA LEU A 80 -15.03 -4.30 7.91
C LEU A 80 -15.92 -3.90 9.08
N ILE A 81 -17.23 -4.11 8.93
CA ILE A 81 -18.25 -3.78 9.93
C ILE A 81 -19.05 -5.04 10.20
N VAL A 82 -19.20 -5.38 11.47
CA VAL A 82 -20.05 -6.49 11.91
C VAL A 82 -21.50 -6.20 11.46
N PRO A 83 -22.19 -7.13 10.76
CA PRO A 83 -23.49 -6.86 10.12
C PRO A 83 -24.53 -6.23 11.05
N GLU A 84 -24.63 -6.74 12.29
CA GLU A 84 -25.57 -6.27 13.31
C GLU A 84 -25.34 -4.81 13.73
N ARG A 85 -24.13 -4.29 13.48
CA ARG A 85 -23.74 -2.91 13.82
C ARG A 85 -23.87 -1.95 12.66
N ALA A 86 -24.02 -2.43 11.42
CA ALA A 86 -24.05 -1.60 10.22
C ALA A 86 -25.24 -0.61 10.22
N GLY A 87 -26.37 -0.98 10.82
CA GLY A 87 -27.55 -0.11 10.94
C GLY A 87 -27.50 0.91 12.06
N VAL A 88 -26.53 0.83 12.98
CA VAL A 88 -26.45 1.73 14.14
C VAL A 88 -26.01 3.12 13.66
N ALA A 89 -26.84 4.15 13.93
CA ALA A 89 -26.62 5.50 13.39
C ALA A 89 -25.21 6.06 13.59
N ARG A 90 -24.64 5.96 14.80
CA ARG A 90 -23.27 6.42 15.08
C ARG A 90 -22.19 5.65 14.30
N VAL A 91 -22.42 4.37 14.00
CA VAL A 91 -21.50 3.55 13.20
C VAL A 91 -21.56 4.02 11.76
N ARG A 92 -22.76 4.18 11.20
CA ARG A 92 -22.95 4.70 9.84
C ARG A 92 -22.28 6.06 9.65
N LEU A 93 -22.53 7.01 10.56
CA LEU A 93 -21.93 8.34 10.50
C LEU A 93 -20.40 8.29 10.57
N LEU A 94 -19.82 7.44 11.42
CA LEU A 94 -18.38 7.28 11.50
C LEU A 94 -17.79 6.66 10.21
N VAL A 95 -18.49 5.67 9.64
CA VAL A 95 -18.07 5.00 8.40
C VAL A 95 -18.07 5.98 7.23
N GLU A 96 -19.13 6.78 7.09
CA GLU A 96 -19.24 7.84 6.07
C GLU A 96 -18.10 8.85 6.24
N PHE A 97 -17.90 9.36 7.46
CA PHE A 97 -16.81 10.30 7.76
C PHE A 97 -15.43 9.71 7.43
N LEU A 98 -15.14 8.50 7.89
CA LEU A 98 -13.85 7.86 7.65
C LEU A 98 -13.64 7.58 6.16
N ALA A 99 -14.66 7.13 5.42
CA ALA A 99 -14.56 6.91 3.99
C ALA A 99 -14.20 8.20 3.23
N GLU A 100 -14.78 9.33 3.62
CA GLU A 100 -14.44 10.64 3.06
C GLU A 100 -13.01 11.06 3.39
N GLN A 101 -12.60 10.95 4.65
CA GLN A 101 -11.25 11.34 5.08
C GLN A 101 -10.17 10.44 4.47
N ILE A 102 -10.40 9.13 4.43
CA ILE A 102 -9.47 8.14 3.90
C ILE A 102 -9.28 8.33 2.39
N ALA A 103 -10.33 8.71 1.66
CA ALA A 103 -10.24 8.98 0.22
C ALA A 103 -9.37 10.21 -0.12
N ALA A 104 -9.07 11.08 0.86
CA ALA A 104 -8.18 12.21 0.69
C ALA A 104 -6.70 11.87 0.96
N ILE A 105 -6.40 10.67 1.47
CA ILE A 105 -5.03 10.26 1.77
C ILE A 105 -4.28 9.93 0.47
N PRO A 106 -3.07 10.47 0.24
CA PRO A 106 -2.28 10.18 -0.96
C PRO A 106 -2.08 8.69 -1.19
N GLY A 107 -2.33 8.23 -2.42
CA GLY A 107 -2.19 6.82 -2.78
C GLY A 107 -3.38 5.93 -2.40
N ILE A 108 -4.45 6.49 -1.86
CA ILE A 108 -5.74 5.83 -1.75
C ILE A 108 -6.64 6.34 -2.86
N GLU A 109 -7.12 5.43 -3.69
CA GLU A 109 -8.02 5.74 -4.79
C GLU A 109 -9.38 5.08 -4.55
N LYS A 110 -10.47 5.75 -4.92
CA LYS A 110 -11.79 5.14 -4.89
C LYS A 110 -11.82 4.03 -5.94
N SER A 111 -12.26 2.84 -5.56
CA SER A 111 -12.44 1.75 -6.52
C SER A 111 -13.44 2.20 -7.59
N VAL A 112 -12.99 2.31 -8.83
CA VAL A 112 -13.90 2.44 -9.96
C VAL A 112 -14.57 1.07 -10.11
N SER A 113 -15.86 1.00 -9.80
CA SER A 113 -16.66 -0.18 -10.15
C SER A 113 -16.55 -0.37 -11.66
N LYS A 114 -15.99 -1.50 -12.10
CA LYS A 114 -16.19 -1.95 -13.47
C LYS A 114 -17.64 -2.43 -13.54
N ASP A 115 -18.50 -1.61 -14.14
CA ASP A 115 -19.81 -2.04 -14.61
C ASP A 115 -19.70 -3.22 -15.59
#